data_AF-A0A7S4M564-F1
#
_entry.id   AF-A0A7S4M564-F1
#
_cell.length_a   1.000
_cell.length_b   1.000
_cell.length_c   1.000
_cell.angle_alpha   90.00
_cell.angle_beta   90.00
_cell.angle_gamma   90.00
#
_symmetry.space_group_name_H-M   'P 1'
#
loop_
_entity.id
_entity.type
_entity.pdbx_description
1 polymer ?
#
loop_
_entity_poly.entity_id
_entity_poly.type
_entity_poly.pdbx_seq_one_letter_code
_entity_poly.pdbx_strand_id
1 'polypeptide(L)'
;NGAAGSEEDPLPFPLFMKFRPAATSAFSSDSAAAKKRTNGEDDERKGTSVDDDDAECLADPSLRRHLVYPSAPAVARYGPIVWRLESHRHYNFLRHIPYWDVAWEDKHNSAVWRGGLTGFDHRELDKLTAEERGRLSDGDICRTYSERCRLVLSTSGSDLVDAGLTFLAPQGDDGYTLPDAADGVSLLKPSLSIPELLRHKILISLQGNDVASGLKWSLFSRSVVLMPPPTVNSWAMEERLIPWVHYVPLSSSSSSSGGIDDVEDMVRWVIENEERARTIAERATLWIWDMFFHEDAAEDEVKTKEEILRRYGRYFRPAKGGS
;
A
#
# COMPACT_ATOMS: atom_id res chain seq x y z
N ASN A 1 -10.92 11.13 43.97
CA ASN A 1 -11.91 10.07 43.70
C ASN A 1 -12.49 10.33 42.31
N GLY A 2 -12.20 9.55 41.29
CA GLY A 2 -11.20 8.47 41.20
C GLY A 2 -10.81 8.29 39.73
N ALA A 3 -9.55 8.00 39.44
CA ALA A 3 -9.13 7.70 38.08
C ALA A 3 -9.53 6.25 37.76
N ALA A 4 -10.59 6.08 36.96
CA ALA A 4 -10.85 4.82 36.29
C ALA A 4 -9.80 4.69 35.17
N GLY A 5 -8.78 3.86 35.39
CA GLY A 5 -7.95 3.40 34.28
C GLY A 5 -8.81 2.53 33.38
N SER A 6 -8.95 2.91 32.11
CA SER A 6 -9.35 1.97 31.08
C SER A 6 -8.22 0.96 30.93
N GLU A 7 -8.49 -0.31 31.25
CA GLU A 7 -7.76 -1.40 30.63
C GLU A 7 -7.98 -1.24 29.12
N GLU A 8 -6.94 -0.87 28.36
CA GLU A 8 -7.01 -0.98 26.90
C GLU A 8 -6.96 -2.47 26.59
N ASP A 9 -8.05 -3.01 26.02
CA ASP A 9 -8.09 -4.38 25.52
C ASP A 9 -6.86 -4.64 24.65
N PRO A 10 -6.08 -5.71 24.89
CA PRO A 10 -4.88 -5.96 24.12
C PRO A 10 -5.25 -6.08 22.64
N LEU A 11 -4.65 -5.22 21.81
CA LEU A 11 -4.87 -5.22 20.37
C LEU A 11 -4.75 -6.66 19.86
N PRO A 12 -5.74 -7.18 19.12
CA PRO A 12 -5.76 -8.59 18.76
C PRO A 12 -4.58 -8.89 17.85
N PHE A 13 -3.51 -9.47 18.42
CA PHE A 13 -2.38 -10.03 17.69
C PHE A 13 -2.94 -10.80 16.51
N PRO A 14 -2.62 -10.41 15.26
CA PRO A 14 -3.54 -10.53 14.13
C PRO A 14 -4.07 -11.96 14.00
N LEU A 15 -5.32 -12.16 14.44
CA LEU A 15 -5.97 -13.48 14.53
C LEU A 15 -6.06 -14.21 13.16
N PHE A 16 -5.84 -13.43 12.11
CA PHE A 16 -5.77 -13.74 10.69
C PHE A 16 -4.45 -14.43 10.30
N MET A 17 -3.35 -14.21 11.06
CA MET A 17 -2.06 -14.92 10.90
C MET A 17 -2.04 -16.32 11.52
N LYS A 18 -3.21 -16.88 11.86
CA LYS A 18 -3.37 -18.30 12.19
C LYS A 18 -3.24 -19.14 10.91
N PHE A 19 -2.01 -19.45 10.53
CA PHE A 19 -1.69 -20.45 9.49
C PHE A 19 -2.55 -21.71 9.68
N ARG A 20 -3.47 -21.96 8.76
CA ARG A 20 -4.35 -23.14 8.78
C ARG A 20 -3.64 -24.32 8.10
N PRO A 21 -3.46 -25.47 8.78
CA PRO A 21 -3.18 -26.71 8.08
C PRO A 21 -4.42 -27.13 7.29
N ALA A 22 -4.24 -27.57 6.05
CA ALA A 22 -5.34 -28.00 5.18
C ALA A 22 -5.97 -29.31 5.68
N ALA A 23 -7.30 -29.43 5.57
CA ALA A 23 -8.04 -30.65 5.85
C ALA A 23 -8.57 -31.23 4.53
N THR A 24 -8.30 -32.51 4.28
CA THR A 24 -8.65 -33.18 3.02
C THR A 24 -10.04 -33.82 3.08
N SER A 25 -10.77 -33.75 1.96
CA SER A 25 -11.97 -34.54 1.71
C SER A 25 -11.85 -35.20 0.34
N ALA A 26 -12.16 -36.49 0.25
CA ALA A 26 -11.90 -37.30 -0.94
C ALA A 26 -13.17 -37.51 -1.78
N PHE A 27 -13.01 -37.61 -3.10
CA PHE A 27 -13.96 -38.31 -3.98
C PHE A 27 -13.20 -39.01 -5.12
N SER A 28 -13.88 -39.90 -5.86
CA SER A 28 -13.28 -40.96 -6.69
C SER A 28 -13.96 -41.11 -8.05
N SER A 29 -13.22 -41.59 -9.06
CA SER A 29 -13.77 -42.25 -10.26
C SER A 29 -12.75 -43.20 -10.94
N ASP A 30 -13.26 -44.22 -11.64
CA ASP A 30 -12.53 -45.34 -12.26
C ASP A 30 -12.16 -45.12 -13.76
N SER A 31 -11.11 -45.79 -14.27
CA SER A 31 -11.30 -47.04 -15.07
C SER A 31 -10.08 -47.55 -15.90
N ALA A 32 -9.96 -48.89 -15.97
CA ALA A 32 -9.42 -49.81 -17.01
C ALA A 32 -8.45 -49.35 -18.14
N ALA A 33 -7.47 -50.14 -18.67
CA ALA A 33 -6.83 -51.45 -18.39
C ALA A 33 -5.65 -51.65 -19.44
N ALA A 34 -4.98 -52.79 -19.74
CA ALA A 34 -5.04 -54.20 -19.31
C ALA A 34 -3.76 -55.04 -19.67
N LYS A 35 -3.36 -55.96 -18.77
CA LYS A 35 -2.70 -57.29 -18.98
C LYS A 35 -1.50 -57.50 -19.95
N LYS A 36 -0.37 -57.93 -19.38
CA LYS A 36 0.16 -59.33 -19.54
C LYS A 36 1.07 -59.77 -18.36
N ARG A 37 1.36 -61.08 -18.27
CA ARG A 37 2.03 -61.81 -17.14
C ARG A 37 3.58 -61.90 -17.37
N THR A 38 4.47 -62.30 -16.45
CA THR A 38 4.41 -63.38 -15.42
C THR A 38 5.35 -63.22 -14.20
N ASN A 39 4.83 -63.65 -13.04
CA ASN A 39 5.42 -64.38 -11.88
C ASN A 39 6.75 -63.94 -11.21
N GLY A 40 6.69 -63.88 -9.87
CA GLY A 40 7.82 -63.81 -8.92
C GLY A 40 7.37 -63.17 -7.60
N GLU A 41 7.33 -63.93 -6.51
CA GLU A 41 6.87 -63.48 -5.18
C GLU A 41 7.99 -62.81 -4.36
N ASP A 42 7.69 -61.68 -3.71
CA ASP A 42 7.63 -61.59 -2.24
C ASP A 42 6.93 -60.26 -1.83
N ASP A 43 6.49 -60.17 -0.56
CA ASP A 43 5.53 -59.16 -0.08
C ASP A 43 6.20 -58.06 0.78
N GLU A 44 6.12 -56.80 0.35
CA GLU A 44 5.72 -55.69 1.23
C GLU A 44 5.34 -54.40 0.45
N ARG A 45 4.61 -53.51 1.13
CA ARG A 45 3.90 -52.32 0.60
C ARG A 45 4.70 -51.44 -0.37
N LYS A 46 4.13 -51.20 -1.57
CA LYS A 46 4.45 -50.02 -2.39
C LYS A 46 3.83 -48.74 -1.85
N GLY A 47 4.62 -47.68 -1.75
CA GLY A 47 4.15 -46.30 -1.85
C GLY A 47 4.95 -45.60 -2.96
N THR A 48 4.30 -45.30 -4.08
CA THR A 48 4.91 -44.56 -5.19
C THR A 48 4.54 -43.08 -5.07
N SER A 49 5.50 -42.26 -4.64
CA SER A 49 5.40 -40.80 -4.61
C SER A 49 6.08 -40.19 -5.85
N VAL A 50 5.28 -39.67 -6.76
CA VAL A 50 5.61 -38.56 -7.66
C VAL A 50 4.30 -37.81 -7.88
N ASP A 51 4.37 -36.50 -7.71
CA ASP A 51 3.62 -35.43 -8.40
C ASP A 51 4.04 -34.16 -7.64
N ASP A 52 5.21 -33.63 -8.00
CA ASP A 52 6.08 -32.81 -7.13
C ASP A 52 5.85 -31.29 -7.20
N ASP A 53 4.97 -30.81 -8.09
CA ASP A 53 4.87 -29.40 -8.47
C ASP A 53 4.32 -28.45 -7.38
N ASP A 54 3.53 -28.94 -6.42
CA ASP A 54 2.97 -28.12 -5.32
C ASP A 54 3.91 -28.00 -4.09
N ALA A 55 5.05 -28.71 -4.08
CA ALA A 55 5.91 -28.81 -2.89
C ALA A 55 7.00 -27.73 -2.79
N GLU A 56 7.49 -27.18 -3.91
CA GLU A 56 8.65 -26.28 -3.91
C GLU A 56 8.38 -24.92 -3.22
N CYS A 57 7.16 -24.37 -3.34
CA CYS A 57 6.84 -23.03 -2.84
C CYS A 57 6.94 -22.86 -1.31
N LEU A 58 6.94 -23.95 -0.53
CA LEU A 58 7.00 -23.91 0.94
C LEU A 58 8.22 -24.63 1.54
N ALA A 59 9.01 -25.34 0.73
CA ALA A 59 10.16 -26.10 1.18
C ALA A 59 11.47 -25.27 1.25
N ASP A 60 11.58 -24.18 0.50
CA ASP A 60 12.83 -23.42 0.35
C ASP A 60 13.25 -22.69 1.66
N PRO A 61 14.42 -23.02 2.26
CA PRO A 61 14.97 -22.30 3.40
C PRO A 61 15.29 -20.82 3.11
N SER A 62 15.32 -20.40 1.84
CA SER A 62 15.46 -19.00 1.46
C SER A 62 14.27 -18.14 1.89
N LEU A 63 13.04 -18.66 1.92
CA LEU A 63 11.85 -17.87 2.33
C LEU A 63 11.86 -17.52 3.83
N ARG A 64 12.54 -18.32 4.66
CA ARG A 64 12.87 -17.95 6.06
C ARG A 64 14.12 -17.08 6.19
N ARG A 65 14.87 -16.86 5.11
CA ARG A 65 16.08 -16.00 5.06
C ARG A 65 15.84 -14.66 4.38
N HIS A 66 14.77 -14.47 3.62
CA HIS A 66 14.50 -13.21 2.89
C HIS A 66 13.71 -12.15 3.68
N LEU A 67 13.93 -12.09 5.00
CA LEU A 67 14.05 -10.81 5.71
C LEU A 67 15.47 -10.21 5.61
N VAL A 68 16.36 -10.81 4.80
CA VAL A 68 17.48 -10.10 4.17
C VAL A 68 16.92 -9.01 3.26
N TYR A 69 16.70 -7.84 3.86
CA TYR A 69 16.92 -6.58 3.15
C TYR A 69 18.26 -6.67 2.42
N PRO A 70 18.37 -6.24 1.15
CA PRO A 70 19.64 -6.25 0.43
C PRO A 70 20.68 -5.50 1.28
N SER A 71 21.76 -6.19 1.63
CA SER A 71 22.71 -5.75 2.67
C SER A 71 23.17 -4.32 2.39
N ALA A 72 22.72 -3.37 3.22
CA ALA A 72 22.73 -1.96 2.86
C ALA A 72 24.14 -1.51 2.43
N PRO A 73 24.29 -0.96 1.20
CA PRO A 73 25.58 -0.86 0.53
C PRO A 73 26.57 -0.05 1.37
N ALA A 74 27.54 -0.77 1.96
CA ALA A 74 28.53 -0.37 2.98
C ALA A 74 28.36 1.07 3.49
N VAL A 75 27.31 1.30 4.28
CA VAL A 75 26.71 2.63 4.44
C VAL A 75 27.70 3.65 5.01
N ALA A 76 27.94 4.72 4.23
CA ALA A 76 28.78 5.84 4.61
C ALA A 76 28.25 6.53 5.89
N ARG A 77 28.84 6.17 7.05
CA ARG A 77 28.62 6.75 8.39
C ARG A 77 27.19 7.24 8.67
N TYR A 78 26.25 6.30 8.56
CA TYR A 78 24.81 6.43 8.79
C TYR A 78 24.06 7.28 7.75
N GLY A 79 22.99 6.70 7.18
CA GLY A 79 22.02 7.43 6.37
C GLY A 79 21.17 8.42 7.17
N PRO A 80 20.40 9.29 6.49
CA PRO A 80 19.45 10.20 7.13
C PRO A 80 18.38 9.41 7.91
N ILE A 81 17.82 10.04 8.94
CA ILE A 81 16.68 9.53 9.71
C ILE A 81 15.66 10.66 9.79
N VAL A 82 14.42 10.39 9.38
CA VAL A 82 13.29 11.33 9.46
C VAL A 82 12.67 11.25 10.86
N TRP A 83 12.21 12.36 11.42
CA TRP A 83 11.49 12.36 12.71
C TRP A 83 9.99 12.10 12.49
N ARG A 84 9.30 11.45 13.47
CA ARG A 84 7.85 11.16 13.36
C ARG A 84 6.97 12.40 13.59
N LEU A 85 6.97 13.30 12.62
CA LEU A 85 6.11 14.49 12.55
C LEU A 85 4.64 14.14 12.29
N GLU A 86 3.74 15.10 12.52
CA GLU A 86 2.30 15.02 12.24
C GLU A 86 1.62 13.71 12.71
N SER A 87 2.03 13.23 13.89
CA SER A 87 1.68 11.87 14.32
C SER A 87 0.16 11.63 14.43
N HIS A 88 -0.62 12.65 14.81
CA HIS A 88 -2.08 12.57 14.87
C HIS A 88 -2.71 12.39 13.48
N ARG A 89 -2.15 13.03 12.44
CA ARG A 89 -2.67 12.98 11.06
C ARG A 89 -2.34 11.67 10.34
N HIS A 90 -1.22 11.02 10.69
CA HIS A 90 -0.69 9.87 9.95
C HIS A 90 -0.76 8.51 10.67
N TYR A 91 -0.84 8.46 12.01
CA TYR A 91 -0.80 7.18 12.75
C TYR A 91 -1.96 6.96 13.75
N ASN A 92 -2.74 7.99 14.10
CA ASN A 92 -3.84 7.90 15.07
C ASN A 92 -4.90 6.81 14.73
N PHE A 93 -5.08 6.51 13.44
CA PHE A 93 -6.05 5.52 12.97
C PHE A 93 -5.55 4.08 13.03
N LEU A 94 -4.24 3.82 13.14
CA LEU A 94 -3.68 2.47 12.98
C LEU A 94 -4.27 1.44 13.95
N ARG A 95 -4.34 1.78 15.24
CA ARG A 95 -4.96 0.94 16.28
C ARG A 95 -6.44 0.58 16.03
N HIS A 96 -7.13 1.34 15.19
CA HIS A 96 -8.55 1.13 14.91
C HIS A 96 -8.79 0.24 13.69
N ILE A 97 -7.81 0.07 12.80
CA ILE A 97 -7.95 -0.72 11.57
C ILE A 97 -8.32 -2.19 11.84
N PRO A 98 -7.74 -2.91 12.83
CA PRO A 98 -8.15 -4.28 13.15
C PRO A 98 -9.62 -4.45 13.54
N TYR A 99 -10.30 -3.37 13.95
CA TYR A 99 -11.72 -3.35 14.35
C TYR A 99 -12.65 -2.81 13.25
N TRP A 100 -12.13 -2.00 12.32
CA TRP A 100 -12.89 -1.44 11.18
C TRP A 100 -12.78 -2.28 9.92
N ASP A 101 -11.69 -3.04 9.78
CA ASP A 101 -11.36 -3.82 8.59
C ASP A 101 -12.02 -5.21 8.61
N VAL A 102 -12.58 -5.62 7.46
CA VAL A 102 -13.31 -6.88 7.29
C VAL A 102 -12.44 -7.99 6.70
N ALA A 103 -12.93 -9.24 6.71
CA ALA A 103 -12.22 -10.36 6.11
C ALA A 103 -12.00 -10.12 4.60
N TRP A 104 -10.97 -10.74 4.02
CA TRP A 104 -10.65 -10.58 2.59
C TRP A 104 -11.82 -11.03 1.71
N GLU A 105 -12.51 -12.07 2.17
CA GLU A 105 -13.65 -12.73 1.56
C GLU A 105 -14.94 -11.88 1.63
N ASP A 106 -15.02 -10.92 2.56
CA ASP A 106 -16.14 -9.98 2.74
C ASP A 106 -15.97 -8.68 1.91
N LYS A 107 -14.86 -8.52 1.20
CA LYS A 107 -14.52 -7.31 0.44
C LYS A 107 -15.00 -7.37 -1.00
N HIS A 108 -15.43 -6.22 -1.51
CA HIS A 108 -15.80 -6.02 -2.91
C HIS A 108 -14.58 -6.19 -3.84
N ASN A 109 -14.77 -6.90 -4.96
CA ASN A 109 -13.80 -7.04 -6.05
C ASN A 109 -13.69 -5.75 -6.87
N SER A 110 -13.30 -4.65 -6.23
CA SER A 110 -13.14 -3.33 -6.86
C SER A 110 -12.11 -2.48 -6.10
N ALA A 111 -11.66 -1.42 -6.75
CA ALA A 111 -10.81 -0.38 -6.19
C ALA A 111 -11.60 0.87 -5.82
N VAL A 112 -11.10 1.60 -4.84
CA VAL A 112 -11.68 2.88 -4.42
C VAL A 112 -10.61 3.94 -4.20
N TRP A 113 -10.96 5.19 -4.55
CA TRP A 113 -10.17 6.37 -4.21
C TRP A 113 -11.05 7.57 -3.83
N ARG A 114 -10.64 8.28 -2.78
CA ARG A 114 -11.20 9.57 -2.36
C ARG A 114 -10.10 10.47 -1.82
N GLY A 115 -10.07 11.72 -2.27
CA GLY A 115 -9.17 12.75 -1.74
C GLY A 115 -9.35 14.09 -2.43
N GLY A 116 -8.79 15.16 -1.88
CA GLY A 116 -8.80 16.48 -2.53
C GLY A 116 -7.77 16.61 -3.64
N LEU A 117 -7.91 17.67 -4.43
CA LEU A 117 -6.97 18.08 -5.48
C LEU A 117 -5.69 18.71 -4.85
N THR A 118 -4.90 17.89 -4.16
CA THR A 118 -3.55 18.24 -3.66
C THR A 118 -2.49 17.48 -4.44
N GLY A 119 -1.27 18.01 -4.53
CA GLY A 119 -0.26 17.52 -5.48
C GLY A 119 -0.58 17.89 -6.95
N PHE A 120 -1.26 19.03 -7.16
CA PHE A 120 -1.44 19.63 -8.48
C PHE A 120 -0.21 20.50 -8.79
N ASP A 121 0.49 20.22 -9.90
CA ASP A 121 1.76 20.90 -10.21
C ASP A 121 1.55 22.21 -10.96
N HIS A 122 0.92 23.16 -10.26
CA HIS A 122 0.75 24.54 -10.69
C HIS A 122 2.06 25.17 -11.18
N ARG A 123 3.20 24.83 -10.59
CA ARG A 123 4.53 25.36 -10.98
C ARG A 123 4.94 25.03 -12.41
N GLU A 124 4.37 23.98 -13.02
CA GLU A 124 4.57 23.66 -14.44
C GLU A 124 3.48 24.30 -15.33
N LEU A 125 2.27 24.53 -14.81
CA LEU A 125 1.20 25.28 -15.48
C LEU A 125 1.52 26.79 -15.55
N ASP A 126 2.09 27.35 -14.49
CA ASP A 126 2.45 28.76 -14.31
C ASP A 126 3.65 29.19 -15.17
N LYS A 127 4.36 28.22 -15.78
CA LYS A 127 5.39 28.48 -16.80
C LYS A 127 4.82 28.77 -18.18
N LEU A 128 3.58 28.36 -18.45
CA LEU A 128 2.94 28.56 -19.74
C LEU A 128 2.64 30.05 -19.96
N THR A 129 2.84 30.53 -21.18
CA THR A 129 2.25 31.80 -21.59
C THR A 129 0.72 31.72 -21.55
N ALA A 130 0.05 32.87 -21.41
CA ALA A 130 -1.41 32.93 -21.48
C ALA A 130 -1.98 32.36 -22.79
N GLU A 131 -1.22 32.41 -23.88
CA GLU A 131 -1.60 31.83 -25.18
C GLU A 131 -1.44 30.31 -25.22
N GLU A 132 -0.45 29.73 -24.52
CA GLU A 132 -0.31 28.27 -24.38
C GLU A 132 -1.38 27.71 -23.43
N ARG A 133 -1.54 28.32 -22.26
CA ARG A 133 -2.57 27.93 -21.28
C ARG A 133 -3.98 28.07 -21.83
N GLY A 134 -4.25 29.10 -22.64
CA GLY A 134 -5.52 29.30 -23.35
C GLY A 134 -5.80 28.31 -24.50
N ARG A 135 -4.90 27.38 -24.81
CA ARG A 135 -5.14 26.26 -25.75
C ARG A 135 -5.52 24.95 -25.06
N LEU A 136 -5.30 24.83 -23.75
CA LEU A 136 -5.61 23.63 -22.98
C LEU A 136 -7.08 23.64 -22.56
N SER A 137 -7.77 22.50 -22.66
CA SER A 137 -9.05 22.32 -21.97
C SER A 137 -8.83 22.05 -20.47
N ASP A 138 -9.86 22.24 -19.64
CA ASP A 138 -9.81 21.81 -18.24
C ASP A 138 -9.55 20.29 -18.11
N GLY A 139 -9.98 19.48 -19.09
CA GLY A 139 -9.64 18.07 -19.19
C GLY A 139 -8.15 17.82 -19.41
N ASP A 140 -7.49 18.63 -20.24
CA ASP A 140 -6.05 18.53 -20.49
C ASP A 140 -5.24 19.05 -19.30
N ILE A 141 -5.70 20.11 -18.63
CA ILE A 141 -5.11 20.61 -17.38
C ILE A 141 -5.22 19.53 -16.29
N CYS A 142 -6.40 18.93 -16.13
CA CYS A 142 -6.68 17.82 -15.21
C CYS A 142 -5.79 16.59 -15.50
N ARG A 143 -5.71 16.14 -16.77
CA ARG A 143 -4.85 15.02 -17.19
C ARG A 143 -3.36 15.31 -17.08
N THR A 144 -2.92 16.55 -17.28
CA THR A 144 -1.48 16.87 -17.30
C THR A 144 -0.95 17.11 -15.89
N TYR A 145 -1.56 18.03 -15.14
CA TYR A 145 -0.97 18.60 -13.92
C TYR A 145 -1.42 17.95 -12.61
N SER A 146 -2.23 16.89 -12.64
CA SER A 146 -2.56 16.12 -11.43
C SER A 146 -2.85 14.64 -11.71
N GLU A 147 -2.08 13.74 -11.12
CA GLU A 147 -2.34 12.28 -11.20
C GLU A 147 -3.70 11.90 -10.58
N ARG A 148 -4.14 12.65 -9.56
CA ARG A 148 -5.44 12.45 -8.91
C ARG A 148 -6.61 12.83 -9.81
N CYS A 149 -6.45 13.92 -10.57
CA CYS A 149 -7.46 14.36 -11.52
C CYS A 149 -7.47 13.44 -12.75
N ARG A 150 -6.29 13.04 -13.24
CA ARG A 150 -6.13 12.01 -14.29
C ARG A 150 -6.84 10.71 -13.93
N LEU A 151 -6.64 10.17 -12.72
CA LEU A 151 -7.31 8.95 -12.23
C LEU A 151 -8.83 9.05 -12.33
N VAL A 152 -9.42 10.18 -11.90
CA VAL A 152 -10.88 10.35 -11.90
C VAL A 152 -11.45 10.46 -13.32
N LEU A 153 -10.72 11.07 -14.26
CA LEU A 153 -11.10 11.08 -15.67
C LEU A 153 -10.91 9.72 -16.36
N SER A 154 -9.78 9.05 -16.16
CA SER A 154 -9.45 7.79 -16.84
C SER A 154 -10.32 6.61 -16.37
N THR A 155 -10.83 6.66 -15.14
CA THR A 155 -11.73 5.64 -14.57
C THR A 155 -13.21 6.04 -14.57
N SER A 156 -13.57 7.11 -15.28
CA SER A 156 -14.96 7.57 -15.36
C SER A 156 -15.86 6.54 -16.06
N GLY A 157 -16.79 5.96 -15.30
CA GLY A 157 -17.69 4.90 -15.79
C GLY A 157 -17.12 3.48 -15.65
N SER A 158 -15.99 3.30 -14.95
CA SER A 158 -15.46 1.98 -14.61
C SER A 158 -16.36 1.26 -13.60
N ASP A 159 -16.74 0.01 -13.91
CA ASP A 159 -17.37 -0.90 -12.95
C ASP A 159 -16.37 -1.42 -11.89
N LEU A 160 -15.06 -1.23 -12.11
CA LEU A 160 -13.99 -1.77 -11.28
C LEU A 160 -13.33 -0.72 -10.36
N VAL A 161 -13.40 0.57 -10.69
CA VAL A 161 -12.69 1.63 -9.96
C VAL A 161 -13.59 2.81 -9.60
N ASP A 162 -13.93 2.93 -8.31
CA ASP A 162 -14.63 4.10 -7.78
C ASP A 162 -13.65 5.18 -7.30
N ALA A 163 -13.11 5.98 -8.22
CA ALA A 163 -12.34 7.18 -7.90
C ALA A 163 -13.20 8.46 -7.90
N GLY A 164 -12.90 9.43 -7.04
CA GLY A 164 -13.49 10.78 -7.10
C GLY A 164 -12.79 11.79 -6.20
N LEU A 165 -12.75 13.05 -6.62
CA LEU A 165 -12.22 14.15 -5.81
C LEU A 165 -13.24 14.54 -4.72
N THR A 166 -12.79 14.83 -3.50
CA THR A 166 -13.67 15.24 -2.38
C THR A 166 -13.70 16.75 -2.15
N PHE A 167 -12.73 17.47 -2.70
CA PHE A 167 -12.74 18.92 -2.81
C PHE A 167 -11.77 19.37 -3.92
N LEU A 168 -12.13 20.47 -4.59
CA LEU A 168 -11.23 21.25 -5.44
C LEU A 168 -10.74 22.43 -4.62
N ALA A 169 -9.42 22.57 -4.50
CA ALA A 169 -8.80 23.74 -3.88
C ALA A 169 -8.30 24.69 -4.97
N PRO A 170 -8.23 26.01 -4.70
CA PRO A 170 -7.44 26.93 -5.52
C PRO A 170 -5.98 26.48 -5.60
N GLN A 171 -5.39 26.63 -6.77
CA GLN A 171 -4.02 26.25 -7.13
C GLN A 171 -3.26 27.49 -7.59
N GLY A 172 -1.92 27.45 -7.47
CA GLY A 172 -1.04 28.54 -7.91
C GLY A 172 -1.21 29.85 -7.13
N ASP A 173 -0.41 30.85 -7.48
CA ASP A 173 -0.53 32.21 -6.94
C ASP A 173 -1.68 33.00 -7.59
N ASP A 174 -2.23 32.51 -8.72
CA ASP A 174 -3.39 33.10 -9.41
C ASP A 174 -4.75 32.65 -8.83
N GLY A 175 -4.74 31.62 -7.98
CA GLY A 175 -5.95 31.04 -7.38
C GLY A 175 -6.80 30.21 -8.35
N TYR A 176 -6.25 29.77 -9.49
CA TYR A 176 -6.96 28.95 -10.46
C TYR A 176 -7.56 27.70 -9.81
N THR A 177 -8.85 27.49 -10.05
CA THR A 177 -9.59 26.34 -9.55
C THR A 177 -10.16 25.61 -10.77
N LEU A 178 -9.81 24.33 -10.93
CA LEU A 178 -10.46 23.45 -11.91
C LEU A 178 -11.99 23.46 -11.65
N PRO A 179 -12.84 23.41 -12.69
CA PRO A 179 -14.29 23.27 -12.52
C PRO A 179 -14.66 21.90 -11.92
N ASP A 180 -15.86 21.82 -11.33
CA ASP A 180 -16.42 20.59 -10.73
C ASP A 180 -16.58 19.43 -11.73
N ALA A 181 -16.52 19.71 -13.04
CA ALA A 181 -16.57 18.73 -14.12
C ALA A 181 -15.61 19.10 -15.26
N ALA A 182 -14.94 18.11 -15.84
CA ALA A 182 -14.07 18.25 -17.01
C ALA A 182 -14.43 17.17 -18.04
N ASP A 183 -14.40 17.51 -19.33
CA ASP A 183 -14.78 16.64 -20.46
C ASP A 183 -16.14 15.91 -20.30
N GLY A 184 -17.08 16.55 -19.60
CA GLY A 184 -18.41 16.00 -19.29
C GLY A 184 -18.45 15.06 -18.07
N VAL A 185 -17.31 14.75 -17.47
CA VAL A 185 -17.18 13.92 -16.26
C VAL A 185 -17.26 14.81 -15.01
N SER A 186 -18.15 14.49 -14.09
CA SER A 186 -18.15 15.09 -12.74
C SER A 186 -16.93 14.61 -11.95
N LEU A 187 -16.03 15.53 -11.60
CA LEU A 187 -14.81 15.23 -10.86
C LEU A 187 -15.09 14.97 -9.37
N LEU A 188 -16.12 15.61 -8.81
CA LEU A 188 -16.46 15.53 -7.39
C LEU A 188 -17.32 14.30 -7.05
N LYS A 189 -16.97 13.63 -5.93
CA LYS A 189 -17.78 12.60 -5.27
C LYS A 189 -17.77 12.81 -3.73
N PRO A 190 -18.80 12.35 -3.00
CA PRO A 190 -18.81 12.40 -1.54
C PRO A 190 -17.59 11.70 -0.92
N SER A 191 -17.09 12.27 0.18
CA SER A 191 -16.08 11.63 1.04
C SER A 191 -16.59 10.31 1.61
N LEU A 192 -15.71 9.31 1.63
CA LEU A 192 -15.95 8.03 2.31
C LEU A 192 -15.13 7.98 3.61
N SER A 193 -15.66 7.34 4.64
CA SER A 193 -14.95 7.03 5.88
C SER A 193 -13.99 5.85 5.70
N ILE A 194 -13.05 5.69 6.63
CA ILE A 194 -12.09 4.57 6.61
C ILE A 194 -12.82 3.20 6.61
N PRO A 195 -13.85 2.93 7.45
CA PRO A 195 -14.61 1.68 7.38
C PRO A 195 -15.31 1.41 6.04
N GLU A 196 -15.72 2.44 5.30
CA GLU A 196 -16.32 2.29 3.96
C GLU A 196 -15.24 1.97 2.92
N LEU A 197 -14.10 2.68 2.93
CA LEU A 197 -12.96 2.39 2.06
C LEU A 197 -12.44 0.96 2.27
N LEU A 198 -12.38 0.48 3.52
CA LEU A 198 -11.96 -0.87 3.89
C LEU A 198 -12.90 -1.99 3.39
N ARG A 199 -14.07 -1.69 2.82
CA ARG A 199 -14.92 -2.67 2.13
C ARG A 199 -14.41 -3.10 0.75
N HIS A 200 -13.43 -2.40 0.19
CA HIS A 200 -12.86 -2.72 -1.12
C HIS A 200 -11.61 -3.60 -0.97
N LYS A 201 -11.42 -4.59 -1.85
CA LYS A 201 -10.17 -5.38 -1.90
C LYS A 201 -8.96 -4.52 -2.26
N ILE A 202 -9.16 -3.38 -2.93
CA ILE A 202 -8.10 -2.53 -3.43
C ILE A 202 -8.28 -1.09 -2.94
N LEU A 203 -7.19 -0.52 -2.40
CA LEU A 203 -7.08 0.87 -1.98
C LEU A 203 -6.04 1.58 -2.84
N ILE A 204 -6.43 2.60 -3.60
CA ILE A 204 -5.47 3.40 -4.37
C ILE A 204 -4.86 4.45 -3.43
N SER A 205 -3.53 4.64 -3.48
CA SER A 205 -2.81 5.61 -2.63
C SER A 205 -1.94 6.55 -3.46
N LEU A 206 -2.43 7.77 -3.69
CA LEU A 206 -1.71 8.81 -4.43
C LEU A 206 -1.12 9.86 -3.50
N GLN A 207 0.14 10.24 -3.74
CA GLN A 207 0.79 11.35 -3.05
C GLN A 207 0.05 12.68 -3.32
N GLY A 208 0.32 13.70 -2.51
CA GLY A 208 -0.23 15.05 -2.66
C GLY A 208 0.90 16.07 -2.69
N ASN A 209 0.81 17.12 -1.88
CA ASN A 209 1.94 18.02 -1.62
C ASN A 209 3.07 17.33 -0.80
N ASP A 210 2.81 16.13 -0.29
CA ASP A 210 3.61 15.31 0.63
C ASP A 210 3.09 13.85 0.55
N VAL A 211 3.62 12.94 1.37
CA VAL A 211 3.15 11.55 1.53
C VAL A 211 1.63 11.44 1.68
N ALA A 212 1.05 10.43 1.04
CA ALA A 212 -0.37 10.14 1.14
C ALA A 212 -0.76 9.85 2.60
N SER A 213 -1.67 10.66 3.17
CA SER A 213 -2.04 10.54 4.59
C SER A 213 -2.64 9.18 4.95
N GLY A 214 -3.33 8.54 4.00
CA GLY A 214 -3.95 7.24 4.23
C GLY A 214 -3.02 6.02 4.14
N LEU A 215 -1.88 6.14 3.44
CA LEU A 215 -1.02 5.01 3.07
C LEU A 215 -0.71 4.06 4.23
N LYS A 216 -0.39 4.60 5.40
CA LYS A 216 -0.05 3.82 6.60
C LYS A 216 -1.18 2.91 7.06
N TRP A 217 -2.42 3.40 7.07
CA TRP A 217 -3.58 2.59 7.46
C TRP A 217 -4.06 1.68 6.33
N SER A 218 -3.85 2.06 5.07
CA SER A 218 -4.14 1.21 3.92
C SER A 218 -3.21 -0.01 3.87
N LEU A 219 -1.91 0.18 4.12
CA LEU A 219 -0.94 -0.91 4.26
C LEU A 219 -1.24 -1.82 5.47
N PHE A 220 -1.79 -1.28 6.55
CA PHE A 220 -2.18 -2.04 7.75
C PHE A 220 -3.58 -2.69 7.66
N SER A 221 -4.06 -2.95 6.45
CA SER A 221 -5.36 -3.55 6.19
C SER A 221 -5.25 -4.77 5.29
N ARG A 222 -6.30 -5.61 5.28
CA ARG A 222 -6.46 -6.74 4.38
C ARG A 222 -6.88 -6.30 2.96
N SER A 223 -6.49 -5.10 2.53
CA SER A 223 -6.71 -4.60 1.16
C SER A 223 -5.36 -4.38 0.49
N VAL A 224 -5.27 -4.69 -0.81
CA VAL A 224 -4.07 -4.42 -1.61
C VAL A 224 -3.96 -2.92 -1.83
N VAL A 225 -2.78 -2.35 -1.55
CA VAL A 225 -2.48 -0.98 -1.95
C VAL A 225 -2.01 -0.95 -3.40
N LEU A 226 -2.66 -0.11 -4.22
CA LEU A 226 -2.21 0.25 -5.57
C LEU A 226 -1.65 1.69 -5.52
N MET A 227 -0.38 1.87 -5.89
CA MET A 227 0.27 3.20 -5.84
C MET A 227 1.46 3.32 -6.80
N PRO A 228 1.76 4.51 -7.34
CA PRO A 228 3.03 4.77 -7.98
C PRO A 228 4.21 4.58 -7.00
N PRO A 229 5.44 4.33 -7.49
CA PRO A 229 6.63 4.30 -6.65
C PRO A 229 6.77 5.60 -5.83
N PRO A 230 7.00 5.52 -4.51
CA PRO A 230 6.91 6.69 -3.64
C PRO A 230 8.10 7.63 -3.83
N THR A 231 7.82 8.92 -4.05
CA THR A 231 8.86 9.96 -4.28
C THR A 231 9.19 10.80 -3.04
N VAL A 232 8.50 10.54 -1.93
CA VAL A 232 8.56 11.31 -0.67
C VAL A 232 8.46 10.33 0.50
N ASN A 233 9.28 10.53 1.53
CA ASN A 233 9.48 9.58 2.62
C ASN A 233 9.17 10.20 3.98
N SER A 234 8.65 9.37 4.89
CA SER A 234 8.32 9.73 6.26
C SER A 234 8.91 8.72 7.26
N TRP A 235 8.41 8.68 8.50
CA TRP A 235 8.79 7.66 9.48
C TRP A 235 8.49 6.23 9.02
N ALA A 236 7.50 6.04 8.14
CA ALA A 236 7.11 4.72 7.61
C ALA A 236 8.07 4.17 6.53
N MET A 237 9.18 4.88 6.27
CA MET A 237 10.25 4.52 5.32
C MET A 237 9.70 4.09 3.96
N GLU A 238 8.89 4.95 3.33
CA GLU A 238 8.28 4.66 2.03
C GLU A 238 9.29 4.21 0.96
N GLU A 239 10.55 4.67 1.00
CA GLU A 239 11.61 4.23 0.08
C GLU A 239 12.02 2.76 0.22
N ARG A 240 11.52 2.08 1.27
CA ARG A 240 11.73 0.64 1.53
C ARG A 240 10.49 -0.20 1.21
N LEU A 241 9.40 0.41 0.74
CA LEU A 241 8.27 -0.35 0.22
C LEU A 241 8.68 -1.00 -1.10
N ILE A 242 8.68 -2.33 -1.13
CA ILE A 242 9.11 -3.11 -2.30
C ILE A 242 7.88 -3.39 -3.19
N PRO A 243 7.89 -3.00 -4.49
CA PRO A 243 6.84 -3.36 -5.44
C PRO A 243 6.63 -4.87 -5.52
N TRP A 244 5.38 -5.30 -5.67
CA TRP A 244 4.96 -6.71 -5.67
C TRP A 244 5.23 -7.48 -4.37
N VAL A 245 5.65 -6.80 -3.31
CA VAL A 245 5.78 -7.36 -1.95
C VAL A 245 4.91 -6.59 -0.96
N HIS A 246 4.98 -5.24 -0.93
CA HIS A 246 4.19 -4.41 -0.01
C HIS A 246 3.05 -3.63 -0.71
N TYR A 247 3.06 -3.54 -2.03
CA TYR A 247 2.02 -2.91 -2.85
C TYR A 247 2.10 -3.41 -4.28
N VAL A 248 1.03 -3.25 -5.05
CA VAL A 248 1.06 -3.39 -6.52
C VAL A 248 1.43 -2.02 -7.12
N PRO A 249 2.51 -1.91 -7.90
CA PRO A 249 2.90 -0.65 -8.50
C PRO A 249 1.91 -0.23 -9.58
N LEU A 250 1.56 1.05 -9.57
CA LEU A 250 1.01 1.76 -10.72
C LEU A 250 2.15 2.43 -11.49
N SER A 251 1.94 2.70 -12.78
CA SER A 251 2.83 3.58 -13.52
C SER A 251 2.84 5.00 -12.90
N SER A 252 3.92 5.74 -13.16
CA SER A 252 4.08 7.13 -12.72
C SER A 252 4.03 8.05 -13.93
N SER A 253 3.52 9.28 -13.75
CA SER A 253 3.65 10.34 -14.77
C SER A 253 5.09 10.69 -15.17
N SER A 254 6.11 10.25 -14.41
CA SER A 254 7.52 10.36 -14.79
C SER A 254 8.02 9.25 -15.73
N SER A 255 7.20 8.21 -15.99
CA SER A 255 7.51 7.15 -16.95
C SER A 255 7.20 7.57 -18.38
N SER A 256 7.94 6.99 -19.34
CA SER A 256 7.61 7.07 -20.77
C SER A 256 6.41 6.19 -21.18
N SER A 257 5.91 5.35 -20.26
CA SER A 257 4.61 4.68 -20.34
C SER A 257 3.57 5.44 -19.51
N GLY A 258 2.44 5.80 -20.12
CA GLY A 258 1.52 6.83 -19.62
C GLY A 258 1.02 6.66 -18.17
N GLY A 259 1.45 7.57 -17.30
CA GLY A 259 0.65 8.07 -16.18
C GLY A 259 0.20 7.01 -15.18
N ILE A 260 -1.04 7.18 -14.70
CA ILE A 260 -1.76 6.23 -13.82
C ILE A 260 -2.75 5.41 -14.66
N ASP A 261 -2.47 5.29 -15.95
CA ASP A 261 -3.46 4.87 -16.94
C ASP A 261 -3.53 3.34 -17.04
N ASP A 262 -2.62 2.63 -16.35
CA ASP A 262 -2.60 1.18 -16.12
C ASP A 262 -3.44 0.71 -14.92
N VAL A 263 -4.14 1.63 -14.23
CA VAL A 263 -4.86 1.34 -12.98
C VAL A 263 -5.90 0.22 -13.12
N GLU A 264 -6.70 0.19 -14.19
CA GLU A 264 -7.67 -0.90 -14.36
C GLU A 264 -7.01 -2.26 -14.62
N ASP A 265 -5.89 -2.29 -15.34
CA ASP A 265 -5.17 -3.53 -15.65
C ASP A 265 -4.57 -4.12 -14.37
N MET A 266 -4.05 -3.26 -13.48
CA MET A 266 -3.58 -3.68 -12.15
C MET A 266 -4.73 -4.09 -11.21
N VAL A 267 -5.92 -3.49 -11.35
CA VAL A 267 -7.12 -3.88 -10.60
C VAL A 267 -7.64 -5.24 -11.06
N ARG A 268 -7.72 -5.49 -12.37
CA ARG A 268 -8.07 -6.81 -12.92
C ARG A 268 -7.04 -7.87 -12.50
N TRP A 269 -5.74 -7.55 -12.57
CA TRP A 269 -4.70 -8.44 -12.07
C TRP A 269 -4.90 -8.83 -10.60
N VAL A 270 -5.21 -7.89 -9.70
CA VAL A 270 -5.46 -8.21 -8.27
C VAL A 270 -6.67 -9.13 -8.08
N ILE A 271 -7.74 -8.93 -8.86
CA ILE A 271 -8.97 -9.75 -8.77
C ILE A 271 -8.71 -11.17 -9.31
N GLU A 272 -7.90 -11.30 -10.36
CA GLU A 272 -7.56 -12.58 -11.01
C GLU A 272 -6.46 -13.37 -10.27
N ASN A 273 -5.60 -12.71 -9.50
CA ASN A 273 -4.42 -13.32 -8.83
C ASN A 273 -4.59 -13.34 -7.30
N GLU A 274 -5.77 -13.74 -6.82
CA GLU A 274 -6.23 -13.56 -5.42
C GLU A 274 -5.22 -14.00 -4.34
N GLU A 275 -4.61 -15.18 -4.43
CA GLU A 275 -3.66 -15.66 -3.43
C GLU A 275 -2.42 -14.75 -3.32
N ARG A 276 -1.86 -14.35 -4.46
CA ARG A 276 -0.69 -13.48 -4.53
C ARG A 276 -1.04 -12.05 -4.12
N ALA A 277 -2.22 -11.57 -4.47
CA ALA A 277 -2.77 -10.30 -4.02
C ALA A 277 -2.94 -10.26 -2.49
N ARG A 278 -3.55 -11.30 -1.90
CA ARG A 278 -3.66 -11.48 -0.45
C ARG A 278 -2.29 -11.47 0.23
N THR A 279 -1.33 -12.19 -0.33
CA THR A 279 0.06 -12.22 0.16
C THR A 279 0.69 -10.83 0.21
N ILE A 280 0.45 -9.98 -0.79
CA ILE A 280 0.93 -8.58 -0.81
C ILE A 280 0.29 -7.77 0.32
N ALA A 281 -1.02 -7.90 0.58
CA ALA A 281 -1.69 -7.21 1.68
C ALA A 281 -1.22 -7.70 3.06
N GLU A 282 -0.96 -9.00 3.22
CA GLU A 282 -0.43 -9.57 4.47
C GLU A 282 1.01 -9.11 4.74
N ARG A 283 1.85 -8.99 3.71
CA ARG A 283 3.21 -8.42 3.81
C ARG A 283 3.19 -6.91 4.08
N ALA A 284 2.26 -6.17 3.49
CA ALA A 284 2.01 -4.77 3.82
C ALA A 284 1.58 -4.58 5.29
N THR A 285 0.74 -5.50 5.79
CA THR A 285 0.27 -5.49 7.18
C THR A 285 1.43 -5.77 8.14
N LEU A 286 2.30 -6.73 7.82
CA LEU A 286 3.54 -7.01 8.57
C LEU A 286 4.47 -5.78 8.62
N TRP A 287 4.67 -5.07 7.50
CA TRP A 287 5.49 -3.86 7.45
C TRP A 287 5.07 -2.80 8.49
N ILE A 288 3.75 -2.57 8.64
CA ILE A 288 3.23 -1.62 9.63
C ILE A 288 3.15 -2.24 11.04
N TRP A 289 2.94 -3.56 11.16
CA TRP A 289 3.02 -4.26 12.45
C TRP A 289 4.41 -4.11 13.09
N ASP A 290 5.46 -4.43 12.33
CA ASP A 290 6.85 -4.44 12.83
C ASP A 290 7.31 -3.05 13.31
N MET A 291 6.87 -1.98 12.63
CA MET A 291 7.23 -0.60 12.98
C MET A 291 6.42 0.04 14.12
N PHE A 292 5.25 -0.49 14.48
CA PHE A 292 4.30 0.20 15.38
C PHE A 292 3.66 -0.68 16.47
N PHE A 293 3.71 -2.01 16.33
CA PHE A 293 2.95 -2.96 17.16
C PHE A 293 3.75 -4.20 17.60
N HIS A 294 4.95 -4.43 17.06
CA HIS A 294 5.90 -5.40 17.61
C HIS A 294 6.33 -5.01 19.03
N GLU A 295 6.72 -5.99 19.85
CA GLU A 295 7.10 -5.74 21.25
C GLU A 295 8.30 -4.79 21.39
N ASP A 296 9.29 -4.90 20.49
CA ASP A 296 10.44 -3.99 20.40
C ASP A 296 10.11 -2.58 19.87
N ALA A 297 8.98 -2.39 19.17
CA ALA A 297 8.74 -1.17 18.37
C ALA A 297 8.73 0.12 19.20
N ALA A 298 8.29 0.03 20.47
CA ALA A 298 8.33 1.15 21.41
C ALA A 298 9.76 1.48 21.86
N GLU A 299 10.62 0.48 22.06
CA GLU A 299 12.02 0.68 22.44
C GLU A 299 12.83 1.21 21.24
N ASP A 300 12.55 0.71 20.04
CA ASP A 300 13.19 1.19 18.81
C ASP A 300 12.76 2.61 18.45
N GLU A 301 11.49 3.01 18.65
CA GLU A 301 11.10 4.42 18.53
C GLU A 301 11.88 5.32 19.51
N VAL A 302 12.16 4.86 20.74
CA VAL A 302 12.98 5.60 21.71
C VAL A 302 14.43 5.69 21.24
N LYS A 303 15.09 4.57 20.94
CA LYS A 303 16.48 4.52 20.43
C LYS A 303 16.67 5.41 19.21
N THR A 304 15.73 5.37 18.25
CA THR A 304 15.79 6.17 17.03
C THR A 304 15.66 7.67 17.33
N LYS A 305 14.76 8.09 18.24
CA LYS A 305 14.68 9.49 18.68
C LYS A 305 15.94 9.96 19.39
N GLU A 306 16.48 9.14 20.30
CA GLU A 306 17.74 9.43 21.00
C GLU A 306 18.88 9.62 19.99
N GLU A 307 18.99 8.74 18.99
CA GLU A 307 19.99 8.84 17.92
C GLU A 307 19.82 10.10 17.06
N ILE A 308 18.59 10.50 16.73
CA ILE A 308 18.33 11.77 16.01
C ILE A 308 18.77 12.96 16.88
N LEU A 309 18.38 13.01 18.16
CA LEU A 309 18.76 14.10 19.08
C LEU A 309 20.28 14.14 19.30
N ARG A 310 20.94 12.99 19.44
CA ARG A 310 22.39 12.84 19.60
C ARG A 310 23.16 13.25 18.33
N ARG A 311 22.57 13.12 17.14
CA ARG A 311 23.10 13.69 15.89
C ARG A 311 22.87 15.20 15.84
N TYR A 312 21.63 15.66 16.04
CA TYR A 312 21.24 17.06 15.95
C TYR A 312 22.02 17.95 16.94
N GLY A 313 22.22 17.49 18.18
CA GLY A 313 22.98 18.20 19.21
C GLY A 313 24.44 18.50 18.84
N ARG A 314 25.04 17.79 17.87
CA ARG A 314 26.38 18.10 17.35
C ARG A 314 26.44 19.37 16.50
N TYR A 315 25.30 19.83 16.00
CA TYR A 315 25.16 21.07 15.24
C TYR A 315 24.80 22.26 16.14
N PHE A 316 24.30 22.00 17.35
CA PHE A 316 23.99 23.05 18.32
C PHE A 316 25.28 23.75 18.79
N ARG A 317 25.37 25.05 18.50
CA ARG A 317 26.42 25.92 19.01
C ARG A 317 25.82 26.80 20.10
N PRO A 318 26.13 26.59 21.40
CA PRO A 318 25.68 27.51 22.44
C PRO A 318 26.22 28.92 22.14
N ALA A 319 25.43 29.94 22.48
CA ALA A 319 25.88 31.32 22.39
C ALA A 319 27.16 31.49 23.22
N LYS A 320 28.20 32.11 22.63
CA LYS A 320 29.35 32.56 23.43
C LYS A 320 28.83 33.58 24.42
N GLY A 321 28.96 33.30 25.72
CA GLY A 321 28.65 34.29 26.74
C GLY A 321 29.46 35.56 26.50
N GLY A 322 28.80 36.71 26.57
CA GLY A 322 29.50 38.00 26.56
C GLY A 322 30.34 38.12 27.83
N SER A 323 31.64 38.34 27.65
CA SER A 323 32.61 38.71 28.69
C SER A 323 32.66 40.22 28.86
#